data_AF-A0A9D9MPV5-F1
#
_entry.id   AF-A0A9D9MPV5-F1
#
_cell.length_a   1.000
_cell.length_b   1.000
_cell.length_c   1.000
_cell.angle_alpha   90.00
_cell.angle_beta   90.00
_cell.angle_gamma   90.00
#
_symmetry.space_group_name_H-M   'P 1'
#
loop_
_entity.id
_entity.type
_entity.pdbx_description
1 polymer ?
#
loop_
_entity_poly.entity_id
_entity_poly.type
_entity_poly.pdbx_seq_one_letter_code
_entity_poly.pdbx_strand_id
1 'polypeptide(L)'
;MHEDEYITGGKAPKSEKPKTSKSEKRTSKASAFAQILNGDFLTKEFVLNNLNFIFFIMFLLILLVAKGYYGKQVNKDLDNAQKELDQNAAEYIEAKARLELRTRRYKLAEKLEKREIKETKNATKVIRLKRKDHE
;
A
#
# COMPACT_ATOMS: atom_id res chain seq x y z
N MET A 1 -5.74 -5.89 -109.25
CA MET A 1 -5.10 -7.16 -108.92
C MET A 1 -4.70 -7.10 -107.46
N HIS A 2 -5.22 -8.07 -106.73
CA HIS A 2 -4.94 -8.53 -105.37
C HIS A 2 -5.29 -7.59 -104.20
N GLU A 3 -6.30 -7.90 -103.36
CA GLU A 3 -6.47 -9.10 -102.49
C GLU A 3 -5.36 -9.06 -101.43
N ASP A 4 -5.60 -8.82 -100.13
CA ASP A 4 -6.30 -9.62 -99.12
C ASP A 4 -5.63 -9.20 -97.78
N GLU A 5 -6.02 -9.56 -96.57
CA GLU A 5 -7.26 -9.99 -95.97
C GLU A 5 -6.92 -10.02 -94.44
N TYR A 6 -7.55 -9.18 -93.60
CA TYR A 6 -8.02 -9.42 -92.21
C TYR A 6 -6.92 -9.79 -91.14
N ILE A 7 -7.04 -9.68 -89.80
CA ILE A 7 -8.06 -9.77 -88.74
C ILE A 7 -7.52 -8.90 -87.57
N THR A 8 -8.12 -7.76 -87.18
CA THR A 8 -9.18 -7.54 -86.17
C THR A 8 -8.87 -7.90 -84.70
N GLY A 9 -9.29 -6.98 -83.81
CA GLY A 9 -9.43 -7.14 -82.35
C GLY A 9 -8.65 -6.07 -81.57
N GLY A 10 -9.13 -4.85 -81.30
CA GLY A 10 -10.50 -4.36 -81.20
C GLY A 10 -11.02 -4.40 -79.76
N LYS A 11 -10.75 -3.37 -78.95
CA LYS A 11 -11.75 -2.45 -78.35
C LYS A 11 -11.23 -1.69 -77.11
N ALA A 12 -11.66 -0.43 -77.05
CA ALA A 12 -11.27 0.67 -76.18
C ALA A 12 -11.96 0.63 -74.78
N PRO A 13 -11.67 1.61 -73.88
CA PRO A 13 -11.59 1.45 -72.43
C PRO A 13 -12.92 1.59 -71.67
N LYS A 14 -12.95 1.15 -70.41
CA LYS A 14 -14.00 1.51 -69.45
C LYS A 14 -13.47 1.74 -68.04
N SER A 15 -14.06 2.76 -67.44
CA SER A 15 -13.73 3.52 -66.25
C SER A 15 -14.14 2.87 -64.91
N GLU A 16 -13.47 3.36 -63.86
CA GLU A 16 -13.95 3.61 -62.48
C GLU A 16 -13.77 2.58 -61.34
N LYS A 17 -13.00 3.08 -60.35
CA LYS A 17 -13.06 2.94 -58.87
C LYS A 17 -12.05 2.04 -58.15
N PRO A 18 -11.60 2.50 -56.96
CA PRO A 18 -10.25 2.32 -56.45
C PRO A 18 -10.16 1.11 -55.52
N LYS A 19 -9.05 0.38 -55.58
CA LYS A 19 -8.76 -0.70 -54.63
C LYS A 19 -7.68 -0.28 -53.64
N THR A 20 -8.19 0.36 -52.58
CA THR A 20 -7.91 0.05 -51.17
C THR A 20 -6.45 -0.01 -50.72
N SER A 21 -6.06 1.06 -50.02
CA SER A 21 -5.21 1.01 -48.83
C SER A 21 -5.54 -0.17 -47.90
N LYS A 22 -4.54 -1.00 -47.57
CA LYS A 22 -4.45 -1.86 -46.37
C LYS A 22 -3.08 -2.57 -46.41
N SER A 23 -2.25 -2.61 -45.39
CA SER A 23 -2.46 -2.34 -43.97
C SER A 23 -1.16 -1.87 -43.32
N GLU A 24 -1.20 -0.72 -42.65
CA GLU A 24 -0.39 -0.52 -41.45
C GLU A 24 -0.61 -1.73 -40.54
N LYS A 25 0.40 -2.59 -40.42
CA LYS A 25 0.40 -3.62 -39.39
C LYS A 25 0.52 -2.89 -38.06
N ARG A 26 -0.63 -2.79 -37.39
CA ARG A 26 -0.75 -2.47 -35.97
C ARG A 26 0.03 -3.52 -35.17
N THR A 27 1.31 -3.28 -34.91
CA THR A 27 2.10 -4.00 -33.91
C THR A 27 2.39 -3.07 -32.73
N SER A 28 1.39 -2.28 -32.31
CA SER A 28 1.69 -1.05 -31.58
C SER A 28 1.89 -1.19 -30.06
N LYS A 29 1.83 -2.40 -29.45
CA LYS A 29 2.06 -2.52 -27.99
C LYS A 29 2.84 -3.75 -27.53
N ALA A 30 2.65 -4.92 -28.12
CA ALA A 30 3.43 -6.12 -27.77
C ALA A 30 4.90 -6.04 -28.22
N SER A 31 5.22 -5.18 -29.19
CA SER A 31 6.56 -5.09 -29.76
C SER A 31 7.54 -4.29 -28.90
N ALA A 32 7.09 -3.27 -28.15
CA ALA A 32 8.00 -2.42 -27.39
C ALA A 32 8.70 -3.18 -26.24
N PHE A 33 7.96 -3.97 -25.47
CA PHE A 33 8.56 -4.83 -24.43
C PHE A 33 9.49 -5.90 -25.04
N ALA A 34 9.09 -6.51 -26.17
CA ALA A 34 9.93 -7.48 -26.87
C ALA A 34 11.21 -6.85 -27.44
N GLN A 35 11.16 -5.63 -27.95
CA GLN A 35 12.31 -4.86 -28.43
C GLN A 35 13.28 -4.53 -27.29
N ILE A 36 12.76 -4.19 -26.11
CA ILE A 36 13.58 -3.97 -24.90
C ILE A 36 14.28 -5.26 -24.48
N LEU A 37 13.57 -6.40 -24.47
CA LEU A 37 14.13 -7.70 -24.09
C LEU A 37 15.17 -8.22 -25.10
N ASN A 38 14.98 -7.91 -26.39
CA ASN A 38 15.94 -8.26 -27.45
C ASN A 38 17.19 -7.36 -27.46
N GLY A 39 17.22 -6.29 -26.65
CA GLY A 39 18.38 -5.41 -26.53
C GLY A 39 18.44 -4.26 -27.54
N ASP A 40 17.36 -3.98 -28.28
CA ASP A 40 17.29 -2.89 -29.27
C ASP A 40 17.48 -1.50 -28.61
N PHE A 41 17.18 -1.41 -27.31
CA PHE A 41 17.43 -0.25 -26.45
C PHE A 41 18.92 0.09 -26.29
N LEU A 42 19.82 -0.88 -26.43
CA LEU A 42 21.27 -0.71 -26.23
C LEU A 42 21.99 -0.23 -27.50
N THR A 43 21.25 -0.02 -28.59
CA THR A 43 21.83 0.49 -29.83
C THR A 43 22.25 1.96 -29.65
N LYS A 44 23.37 2.34 -30.30
CA LYS A 44 23.95 3.68 -30.19
C LYS A 44 22.94 4.78 -30.54
N GLU A 45 22.17 4.60 -31.62
CA GLU A 45 21.17 5.56 -32.08
C GLU A 45 20.02 5.75 -31.08
N PHE A 46 19.55 4.65 -30.48
CA PHE A 46 18.50 4.72 -29.47
C PHE A 46 18.98 5.45 -28.21
N VAL A 47 20.19 5.14 -27.73
CA VAL A 47 20.78 5.77 -26.54
C VAL A 47 21.02 7.26 -26.75
N LEU A 48 21.55 7.66 -27.91
CA LEU A 48 21.79 9.07 -28.21
C LEU A 48 20.48 9.86 -28.32
N ASN A 49 19.44 9.29 -28.91
CA ASN A 49 18.13 9.94 -29.03
C ASN A 49 17.35 10.01 -27.70
N ASN A 50 17.64 9.12 -26.75
CA ASN A 50 16.92 9.04 -25.47
C ASN A 50 17.81 9.37 -24.25
N LEU A 51 18.94 10.03 -24.47
CA LEU A 51 19.98 10.23 -23.45
C LEU A 51 19.45 10.87 -22.17
N ASN A 52 18.63 11.92 -22.29
CA ASN A 52 18.02 12.60 -21.14
C ASN A 52 17.12 11.67 -20.31
N PHE A 53 16.38 10.77 -20.97
CA PHE A 53 15.52 9.81 -20.31
C PHE A 53 16.33 8.73 -19.59
N ILE A 54 17.46 8.31 -20.17
CA ILE A 54 18.39 7.37 -19.53
C ILE A 54 18.99 7.99 -18.26
N PHE A 55 19.41 9.26 -18.30
CA PHE A 55 19.85 9.99 -17.11
C PHE A 55 18.76 10.08 -16.03
N PHE A 56 17.51 10.32 -16.44
CA PHE A 56 16.37 10.32 -15.53
C PHE A 56 16.15 8.96 -14.85
N ILE A 57 16.22 7.85 -15.60
CA ILE A 57 16.13 6.50 -15.02
C ILE A 57 17.31 6.22 -14.09
N MET A 58 18.53 6.56 -14.48
CA MET A 58 19.70 6.38 -13.64
C MET A 58 19.58 7.17 -12.32
N PHE A 59 19.07 8.40 -12.38
CA PHE A 59 18.78 9.19 -11.20
C PHE A 59 17.71 8.52 -10.31
N LEU A 60 16.64 7.98 -10.90
CA LEU A 60 15.64 7.20 -10.15
C LEU A 60 16.21 5.95 -9.50
N LEU A 61 17.16 5.26 -10.15
CA LEU A 61 17.86 4.11 -9.57
C LEU A 61 18.70 4.52 -8.35
N ILE A 62 19.39 5.66 -8.41
CA ILE A 62 20.12 6.22 -7.26
C ILE A 62 19.16 6.57 -6.12
N LEU A 63 18.02 7.21 -6.40
CA LEU A 63 16.99 7.50 -5.39
C LEU A 63 16.39 6.23 -4.78
N LEU A 64 16.18 5.18 -5.58
CA LEU A 64 15.67 3.90 -5.10
C LEU A 64 16.62 3.27 -4.09
N VAL A 65 17.92 3.24 -4.42
CA VAL A 65 18.97 2.76 -3.53
C VAL A 65 19.05 3.62 -2.27
N ALA A 66 19.05 4.96 -2.41
CA ALA A 66 19.07 5.89 -1.29
C ALA A 66 17.89 5.67 -0.32
N LYS A 67 16.67 5.49 -0.85
CA LYS A 67 15.49 5.12 -0.06
C LYS A 67 15.67 3.76 0.63
N GLY A 68 16.32 2.80 -0.04
CA GLY A 68 16.64 1.49 0.53
C GLY A 68 17.51 1.57 1.79
N TYR A 69 18.42 2.54 1.86
CA TYR A 69 19.23 2.78 3.06
C TYR A 69 18.41 3.36 4.22
N TYR A 70 17.40 4.20 3.95
CA TYR A 70 16.54 4.79 4.98
C TYR A 70 15.71 3.74 5.72
N GLY A 71 15.22 2.70 5.02
CA GLY A 71 14.42 1.64 5.64
C GLY A 71 15.13 0.88 6.76
N LYS A 72 16.46 0.74 6.70
CA LYS A 72 17.22 0.02 7.74
C LYS A 72 17.24 0.75 9.08
N GLN A 73 17.32 2.08 9.07
CA GLN A 73 17.30 2.88 10.29
C GLN A 73 15.90 2.88 10.90
N VAL A 74 14.88 3.11 10.06
CA VAL A 74 13.48 3.11 10.49
C VAL A 74 13.05 1.77 11.10
N ASN A 75 13.45 0.64 10.50
CA ASN A 75 13.12 -0.68 11.06
C ASN A 75 13.81 -0.91 12.41
N LYS A 76 15.06 -0.46 12.57
CA LYS A 76 15.77 -0.58 13.84
C LYS A 76 15.12 0.26 14.95
N ASP A 77 14.71 1.48 14.62
CA ASP A 77 14.02 2.35 15.57
C ASP A 77 12.63 1.80 15.92
N LEU A 78 11.93 1.22 14.95
CA LEU A 78 10.67 0.52 15.17
C LEU A 78 10.83 -0.69 16.11
N ASP A 79 11.87 -1.51 15.89
CA ASP A 79 12.17 -2.66 16.74
C ASP A 79 12.49 -2.23 18.18
N ASN A 80 13.24 -1.15 18.35
CA ASN A 80 13.55 -0.60 19.67
C ASN A 80 12.29 -0.04 20.35
N ALA A 81 11.49 0.75 19.63
CA ALA A 81 10.24 1.28 20.14
C ALA A 81 9.27 0.17 20.56
N GLN A 82 9.16 -0.91 19.78
CA GLN A 82 8.32 -2.05 20.13
C GLN A 82 8.79 -2.72 21.42
N LYS A 83 10.11 -2.93 21.58
CA LYS A 83 10.67 -3.48 22.83
C LYS A 83 10.40 -2.61 24.04
N GLU A 84 10.53 -1.29 23.91
CA GLU A 84 10.22 -0.34 24.98
C GLU A 84 8.73 -0.38 25.35
N LEU A 85 7.84 -0.48 24.36
CA LEU A 85 6.40 -0.63 24.59
C LEU A 85 6.08 -1.93 25.33
N ASP A 86 6.68 -3.05 24.92
CA ASP A 86 6.45 -4.35 25.55
C ASP A 86 6.95 -4.35 27.00
N GLN A 87 8.12 -3.75 27.24
CA GLN A 87 8.68 -3.59 28.58
C GLN A 87 7.79 -2.73 29.47
N ASN A 88 7.34 -1.58 28.98
CA ASN A 88 6.45 -0.68 29.72
C ASN A 88 5.09 -1.34 29.99
N ALA A 89 4.56 -2.11 29.04
CA ALA A 89 3.34 -2.89 29.23
C ALA A 89 3.50 -3.96 30.32
N ALA A 90 4.63 -4.67 30.34
CA ALA A 90 4.94 -5.64 31.38
C ALA A 90 5.05 -4.97 32.76
N GLU A 91 5.76 -3.84 32.85
CA GLU A 91 5.90 -3.05 34.08
C GLU A 91 4.55 -2.54 34.58
N TYR A 92 3.68 -2.05 33.69
CA TYR A 92 2.33 -1.62 34.03
C TYR A 92 1.49 -2.78 34.58
N ILE A 93 1.51 -3.94 33.91
CA ILE A 93 0.78 -5.14 34.35
C ILE A 93 1.28 -5.58 35.72
N GLU A 94 2.59 -5.58 35.95
CA GLU A 94 3.18 -5.93 37.24
C GLU A 94 2.78 -4.92 38.33
N ALA A 95 2.90 -3.62 38.06
CA ALA A 95 2.53 -2.57 39.00
C ALA A 95 1.04 -2.65 39.38
N LYS A 96 0.18 -2.89 38.39
CA LYS A 96 -1.25 -3.12 38.59
C LYS A 96 -1.49 -4.36 39.46
N ALA A 97 -0.87 -5.49 39.15
CA ALA A 97 -1.00 -6.72 39.93
C ALA A 97 -0.52 -6.53 41.38
N ARG A 98 0.60 -5.82 41.59
CA ARG A 98 1.12 -5.47 42.92
C ARG A 98 0.15 -4.57 43.68
N LEU A 99 -0.46 -3.59 43.03
CA LEU A 99 -1.47 -2.74 43.63
C LEU A 99 -2.69 -3.56 44.06
N GLU A 100 -3.25 -4.36 43.15
CA GLU A 100 -4.38 -5.25 43.44
C GLU A 100 -4.08 -6.18 44.61
N LEU A 101 -2.91 -6.82 44.62
CA LEU A 101 -2.45 -7.68 45.71
C LEU A 101 -2.40 -6.96 47.06
N ARG A 102 -2.05 -5.66 47.08
CA ARG A 102 -1.98 -4.84 48.29
C ARG A 102 -3.34 -4.28 48.71
N THR A 103 -4.24 -4.04 47.77
CA THR A 103 -5.59 -3.50 47.99
C THR A 103 -6.67 -4.58 48.08
N ARG A 104 -6.30 -5.87 48.02
CA ARG A 104 -7.23 -6.96 48.34
C ARG A 104 -7.89 -6.72 49.68
N ARG A 105 -9.21 -6.90 49.71
CA ARG A 105 -10.09 -6.69 50.88
C ARG A 105 -9.55 -7.30 52.16
N TYR A 106 -9.08 -8.57 52.12
CA TYR A 106 -8.52 -9.22 53.31
C TYR A 106 -7.22 -8.57 53.81
N LYS A 107 -6.31 -8.18 52.90
CA LYS A 107 -5.06 -7.49 53.28
C LYS A 107 -5.32 -6.08 53.80
N LEU A 108 -6.33 -5.39 53.27
CA LEU A 108 -6.75 -4.10 53.78
C LEU A 108 -7.36 -4.25 55.18
N ALA A 109 -8.23 -5.23 55.39
CA ALA A 109 -8.81 -5.52 56.70
C ALA A 109 -7.72 -5.82 57.75
N GLU A 110 -6.74 -6.67 57.42
CA GLU A 110 -5.58 -6.97 58.29
C GLU A 110 -4.75 -5.72 58.63
N LYS A 111 -4.49 -4.84 57.65
CA LYS A 111 -3.75 -3.58 57.89
C LYS A 111 -4.52 -2.57 58.72
N LEU A 112 -5.84 -2.55 58.59
CA LEU A 112 -6.73 -1.61 59.27
C LEU A 112 -7.13 -2.08 60.67
N GLU A 113 -6.98 -3.38 60.97
CA GLU A 113 -7.21 -3.95 62.31
C GLU A 113 -6.33 -3.28 63.38
N LYS A 114 -5.07 -2.96 63.04
CA LYS A 114 -4.16 -2.19 63.92
C LYS A 114 -4.68 -0.79 64.28
N ARG A 115 -5.60 -0.24 63.49
CA ARG A 115 -6.24 1.06 63.71
C ARG A 115 -7.64 0.93 64.31
N GLU A 116 -8.03 -0.29 64.71
CA GLU A 116 -9.35 -0.63 65.24
C GLU A 116 -10.51 -0.38 64.25
N ILE A 117 -10.19 -0.23 62.96
CA ILE A 117 -11.18 0.00 61.90
C ILE A 117 -11.66 -1.36 61.39
N LYS A 118 -12.95 -1.66 61.59
CA LYS A 118 -13.59 -2.91 61.16
C LYS A 118 -14.37 -2.72 59.86
N GLU A 119 -14.34 -3.74 59.02
CA GLU A 119 -15.15 -3.75 57.80
C GLU A 119 -16.64 -3.85 58.13
N THR A 120 -17.47 -3.01 57.49
CA THR A 120 -18.93 -3.14 57.59
C THR A 120 -19.40 -4.36 56.82
N LYS A 121 -20.11 -5.26 57.50
CA LYS A 121 -20.77 -6.42 56.88
C LYS A 121 -22.25 -6.17 56.58
N ASN A 122 -22.79 -5.06 57.09
CA ASN A 122 -24.20 -4.72 56.99
C ASN A 122 -24.47 -3.91 55.72
N ALA A 123 -25.62 -4.16 55.09
CA ALA A 123 -26.08 -3.37 53.96
C ALA A 123 -26.29 -1.90 54.36
N THR A 124 -26.03 -0.99 53.42
CA THR A 124 -26.25 0.45 53.62
C THR A 124 -27.72 0.72 53.98
N LYS A 125 -27.95 1.32 55.14
CA LYS A 125 -29.30 1.76 55.53
C LYS A 125 -29.58 3.10 54.85
N VAL A 126 -30.65 3.14 54.07
CA VAL A 126 -31.17 4.39 53.49
C VAL A 126 -32.24 4.97 54.40
N ILE A 127 -32.12 6.25 54.74
CA ILE A 127 -33.17 6.99 55.45
C ILE A 127 -34.03 7.66 54.38
N ARG A 128 -35.28 7.21 54.21
CA ARG A 128 -36.25 7.84 53.32
C ARG A 128 -37.21 8.71 54.13
N LEU A 129 -37.25 9.99 53.83
CA LEU A 129 -38.23 10.91 54.39
C LEU A 129 -39.59 10.64 53.73
N LYS A 130 -40.62 10.33 54.53
CA LYS A 130 -42.02 10.32 54.04
C LYS A 130 -42.44 11.77 53.83
N ARG A 131 -42.84 12.14 52.60
CA ARG A 131 -43.60 13.38 52.38
C ARG A 131 -44.95 13.23 53.09
N LYS A 132 -45.31 14.21 53.91
CA LYS A 132 -46.69 14.37 54.37
C LYS A 132 -47.44 15.06 53.25
N ASP A 133 -48.34 14.33 52.62
CA ASP A 133 -49.32 14.91 51.71
C ASP A 133 -50.29 15.69 52.61
N HIS A 134 -50.23 17.01 52.50
CA HIS A 134 -51.19 17.90 53.15
C HIS A 134 -52.42 17.98 52.22
N GLU A 135 -53.52 17.44 52.71
CA GLU A 135 -54.88 17.55 52.17
C GLU A 135 -55.40 19.00 52.27
#